data_AF-A0A094Z0C2-F1
#
_entry.id   AF-A0A094Z0C2-F1
#
_cell.length_a   1.000
_cell.length_b   1.000
_cell.length_c   1.000
_cell.angle_alpha   90.00
_cell.angle_beta   90.00
_cell.angle_gamma   90.00
#
_symmetry.space_group_name_H-M   'P 1'
#
loop_
_entity.id
_entity.type
_entity.pdbx_description
1 polymer ?
#
loop_
_entity_poly.entity_id
_entity_poly.type
_entity_poly.pdbx_seq_one_letter_code
_entity_poly.pdbx_strand_id
1 'polypeptide(L)'
;MFFNAQASAQDCPDFFRFVDFGLRAADGTVHRGGPTYRAEGFDGQALLIRELTICRQVRELAVDGRGNPIPVVTSIDYDPEKTGIDLMELRLEAVDDIASETERNASGHRARLEQPNIVTTQGSNYLCASFEGSDSFSCQLVSPFGGNLALVVHCTRSACRMPVLAVKDNIAAAASWRPSEAAMKHPGAWASEIADRVRQVHGFLAPLSS
;
A
#
# COMPACT_ATOMS: atom_id res chain seq x y z
N MET A 1 16.92 42.40 3.26
CA MET A 1 15.55 41.87 3.40
C MET A 1 15.49 40.57 2.61
N PHE A 2 15.48 39.43 3.30
CA PHE A 2 15.29 38.14 2.66
C PHE A 2 13.79 37.95 2.47
N PHE A 3 13.33 37.87 1.22
CA PHE A 3 11.96 37.47 0.93
C PHE A 3 11.81 36.00 1.29
N ASN A 4 11.13 35.71 2.40
CA ASN A 4 10.54 34.41 2.66
C ASN A 4 9.48 34.21 1.57
N ALA A 5 9.80 33.44 0.53
CA ALA A 5 8.80 32.93 -0.38
C ALA A 5 7.95 31.92 0.40
N GLN A 6 6.81 32.37 0.92
CA GLN A 6 5.75 31.48 1.37
C GLN A 6 5.33 30.65 0.16
N ALA A 7 5.72 29.37 0.13
CA ALA A 7 5.26 28.43 -0.88
C ALA A 7 3.75 28.22 -0.67
N SER A 8 2.94 29.03 -1.36
CA SER A 8 1.49 28.93 -1.37
C SER A 8 1.03 27.77 -2.25
N ALA A 9 0.06 27.00 -1.75
CA ALA A 9 -0.89 26.14 -2.47
C ALA A 9 -0.58 25.93 -3.97
N GLN A 10 0.04 24.81 -4.30
CA GLN A 10 0.36 24.43 -5.68
C GLN A 10 -0.28 23.10 -6.02
N ASP A 11 -0.76 22.96 -7.26
CA ASP A 11 -0.90 21.65 -7.92
C ASP A 11 0.39 20.85 -7.74
N CYS A 12 0.35 19.52 -7.90
CA CYS A 12 1.53 18.69 -7.65
C CYS A 12 2.81 19.31 -8.26
N PRO A 13 3.84 19.64 -7.44
CA PRO A 13 5.05 20.30 -7.93
C PRO A 13 5.66 19.54 -9.09
N ASP A 14 6.37 20.27 -9.97
CA ASP A 14 6.99 19.64 -11.14
C ASP A 14 8.05 18.60 -10.80
N PHE A 15 8.65 18.74 -9.63
CA PHE A 15 9.64 17.84 -9.10
C PHE A 15 9.52 17.78 -7.58
N PHE A 16 9.56 16.57 -7.05
CA PHE A 16 9.62 16.30 -5.62
C PHE A 16 10.23 14.91 -5.39
N ARG A 17 11.02 14.79 -4.33
CA ARG A 17 11.75 13.55 -3.98
C ARG A 17 11.02 12.74 -2.92
N PHE A 18 10.11 13.40 -2.22
CA PHE A 18 9.29 12.87 -1.15
C PHE A 18 7.89 13.44 -1.24
N VAL A 19 6.93 12.72 -0.68
CA VAL A 19 5.55 13.14 -0.49
C VAL A 19 5.14 12.92 0.96
N ASP A 20 4.23 13.75 1.46
CA ASP A 20 3.73 13.71 2.84
C ASP A 20 2.22 13.39 2.82
N PHE A 21 1.74 12.42 3.59
CA PHE A 21 0.30 12.09 3.63
C PHE A 21 -0.54 13.01 4.53
N GLY A 22 0.08 14.04 5.07
CA GLY A 22 -0.50 15.05 5.92
C GLY A 22 -0.80 14.54 7.33
N LEU A 23 -0.91 15.48 8.25
CA LEU A 23 -1.42 15.27 9.60
C LEU A 23 -2.81 15.90 9.69
N ARG A 24 -3.82 15.07 9.97
CA ARG A 24 -5.19 15.54 10.18
C ARG A 24 -5.33 16.10 11.60
N ALA A 25 -5.69 17.38 11.71
CA ALA A 25 -5.99 18.05 12.97
C ALA A 25 -7.39 17.66 13.48
N ALA A 26 -7.67 18.00 14.74
CA ALA A 26 -8.95 17.70 15.39
C ALA A 26 -10.15 18.41 14.74
N ASP A 27 -9.94 19.53 14.05
CA ASP A 27 -10.96 20.25 13.29
C ASP A 27 -11.20 19.66 11.88
N GLY A 28 -10.51 18.56 11.53
CA GLY A 28 -10.59 17.91 10.23
C GLY A 28 -9.67 18.52 9.16
N THR A 29 -8.99 19.63 9.44
CA THR A 29 -8.02 20.24 8.53
C THR A 29 -6.79 19.36 8.39
N VAL A 30 -6.20 19.30 7.20
CA VAL A 30 -4.95 18.57 6.95
C VAL A 30 -3.80 19.56 6.82
N HIS A 31 -2.74 19.32 7.58
CA HIS A 31 -1.48 20.06 7.53
C HIS A 31 -0.34 19.15 7.08
N ARG A 32 0.82 19.72 6.73
CA ARG A 32 2.06 18.94 6.56
C ARG A 32 2.48 18.28 7.88
N GLY A 33 3.40 17.32 7.82
CA GLY A 33 3.96 16.63 8.98
C GLY A 33 3.35 15.24 9.22
N GLY A 34 2.73 14.66 8.20
CA GLY A 34 2.28 13.27 8.22
C GLY A 34 3.41 12.30 7.87
N PRO A 35 3.07 11.01 7.68
CA PRO A 35 4.01 10.02 7.18
C PRO A 35 4.54 10.40 5.79
N THR A 36 5.86 10.34 5.63
CA THR A 36 6.56 10.72 4.41
C THR A 36 7.02 9.49 3.64
N TYR A 37 6.80 9.48 2.34
CA TYR A 37 7.22 8.42 1.42
C TYR A 37 8.11 8.97 0.32
N ARG A 38 8.96 8.10 -0.23
CA ARG A 38 9.85 8.47 -1.33
C ARG A 38 9.09 8.52 -2.64
N ALA A 39 9.34 9.56 -3.41
CA ALA A 39 8.96 9.70 -4.81
C ALA A 39 10.15 9.52 -5.75
N GLU A 40 11.38 9.48 -5.21
CA GLU A 40 12.62 9.31 -5.97
C GLU A 40 13.48 8.16 -5.40
N GLY A 41 14.03 7.35 -6.30
CA GLY A 41 15.00 6.28 -6.08
C GLY A 41 16.34 6.81 -5.59
N PHE A 42 17.23 5.90 -5.14
CA PHE A 42 18.52 6.32 -4.57
C PHE A 42 19.50 6.78 -5.65
N ASP A 43 19.25 6.34 -6.87
CA ASP A 43 19.88 6.67 -8.13
C ASP A 43 19.26 7.92 -8.80
N GLY A 44 18.24 8.53 -8.19
CA GLY A 44 17.56 9.71 -8.74
C GLY A 44 16.40 9.40 -9.69
N GLN A 45 16.03 8.13 -9.89
CA GLN A 45 14.89 7.80 -10.77
C GLN A 45 13.56 8.16 -10.11
N ALA A 46 12.59 8.67 -10.87
CA ALA A 46 11.23 8.85 -10.37
C ALA A 46 10.61 7.47 -10.06
N LEU A 47 9.97 7.35 -8.89
CA LEU A 47 9.29 6.13 -8.44
C LEU A 47 7.79 6.17 -8.64
N LEU A 48 7.20 7.37 -8.75
CA LEU A 48 5.75 7.54 -8.85
C LEU A 48 5.31 7.76 -10.29
N ILE A 49 4.12 7.26 -10.61
CA ILE A 49 3.37 7.64 -11.80
C ILE A 49 2.75 9.01 -11.50
N ARG A 50 3.28 10.05 -12.15
CA ARG A 50 2.95 11.44 -11.81
C ARG A 50 1.49 11.77 -12.06
N GLU A 51 0.91 11.22 -13.12
CA GLU A 51 -0.48 11.43 -13.54
C GLU A 51 -1.50 10.81 -12.57
N LEU A 52 -1.06 9.85 -11.75
CA LEU A 52 -1.88 9.18 -10.74
C LEU A 52 -1.61 9.70 -9.32
N THR A 53 -0.66 10.64 -9.17
CA THR A 53 -0.37 11.29 -7.90
C THR A 53 -1.39 12.40 -7.64
N ILE A 54 -2.10 12.33 -6.52
CA ILE A 54 -3.14 13.30 -6.15
C ILE A 54 -2.65 14.14 -4.98
N CYS A 55 -2.26 15.38 -5.26
CA CYS A 55 -1.84 16.33 -4.24
C CYS A 55 -3.02 17.06 -3.60
N ARG A 56 -2.87 17.38 -2.32
CA ARG A 56 -3.78 18.21 -1.55
C ARG A 56 -3.20 19.61 -1.43
N GLN A 57 -4.06 20.60 -1.64
CA GLN A 57 -3.72 21.99 -1.35
C GLN A 57 -3.62 22.20 0.16
N VAL A 58 -2.44 22.61 0.62
CA VAL A 58 -2.19 23.00 2.01
C VAL A 58 -1.52 24.37 2.05
N ARG A 59 -1.66 25.07 3.19
CA ARG A 59 -1.13 26.45 3.33
C ARG A 59 0.39 26.54 3.29
N GLU A 60 1.07 25.53 3.83
CA GLU A 60 2.51 25.48 3.95
C GLU A 60 3.02 24.12 3.49
N LEU A 61 3.97 24.13 2.56
CA LEU A 61 4.70 22.93 2.16
C LEU A 61 5.96 22.76 3.02
N ALA A 62 6.34 21.51 3.24
CA ALA A 62 7.68 21.20 3.72
C ALA A 62 8.67 21.25 2.56
N VAL A 63 9.95 21.36 2.87
CA VAL A 63 11.03 21.18 1.90
C VAL A 63 11.98 20.10 2.40
N ASP A 64 12.59 19.36 1.48
CA ASP A 64 13.64 18.41 1.82
C ASP A 64 14.95 19.14 2.19
N GLY A 65 15.98 18.39 2.61
CA GLY A 65 17.29 18.96 2.96
C GLY A 65 18.02 19.66 1.81
N ARG A 66 17.48 19.62 0.58
CA ARG A 66 18.00 20.29 -0.62
C ARG A 66 17.10 21.45 -1.07
N GLY A 67 16.03 21.75 -0.32
CA GLY A 67 15.09 22.82 -0.63
C GLY A 67 14.01 22.45 -1.65
N ASN A 68 13.89 21.19 -2.06
CA ASN A 68 12.81 20.76 -2.95
C ASN A 68 11.49 20.66 -2.18
N PRO A 69 10.35 21.04 -2.78
CA PRO A 69 9.06 20.92 -2.12
C PRO A 69 8.72 19.46 -1.82
N ILE A 70 8.07 19.23 -0.69
CA ILE A 70 7.44 17.97 -0.31
C ILE A 70 5.93 18.22 -0.33
N PRO A 71 5.22 17.84 -1.41
CA PRO A 71 3.78 18.03 -1.48
C PRO A 71 3.05 17.14 -0.48
N VAL A 72 1.91 17.64 0.00
CA VAL A 72 0.95 16.83 0.75
C VAL A 72 0.06 16.09 -0.25
N VAL A 73 -0.14 14.80 -0.08
CA VAL A 73 -0.87 13.92 -1.01
C VAL A 73 -2.02 13.17 -0.35
N THR A 74 -3.02 12.81 -1.13
CA THR A 74 -4.09 11.87 -0.72
C THR A 74 -3.92 10.50 -1.34
N SER A 75 -3.25 10.40 -2.49
CA SER A 75 -2.96 9.13 -3.15
C SER A 75 -1.69 9.24 -3.97
N ILE A 76 -0.91 8.18 -3.99
CA ILE A 76 0.22 8.00 -4.91
C ILE A 76 0.21 6.58 -5.48
N ASP A 77 0.64 6.47 -6.73
CA ASP A 77 0.83 5.19 -7.40
C ASP A 77 2.30 5.07 -7.77
N TYR A 78 2.92 3.99 -7.31
CA TYR A 78 4.29 3.65 -7.67
C TYR A 78 4.31 3.03 -9.06
N ASP A 79 5.29 3.41 -9.88
CA ASP A 79 5.59 2.74 -11.12
C ASP A 79 6.10 1.32 -10.79
N PRO A 80 5.36 0.25 -11.15
CA PRO A 80 5.74 -1.12 -10.79
C PRO A 80 7.14 -1.49 -11.29
N GLU A 81 7.56 -0.98 -12.46
CA GLU A 81 8.88 -1.24 -13.03
C GLU A 81 10.02 -0.68 -12.18
N LYS A 82 9.73 0.32 -11.33
CA LYS A 82 10.70 1.02 -10.47
C LYS A 82 10.74 0.50 -9.05
N THR A 83 9.77 -0.32 -8.64
CA THR A 83 9.73 -0.89 -7.29
C THR A 83 10.79 -1.98 -7.06
N GLY A 84 11.27 -2.61 -8.14
CA GLY A 84 12.08 -3.84 -8.04
C GLY A 84 11.28 -5.06 -7.56
N ILE A 85 9.96 -4.94 -7.49
CA ILE A 85 9.01 -5.99 -7.13
C ILE A 85 8.20 -6.29 -8.39
N ASP A 86 7.99 -7.57 -8.69
CA ASP A 86 7.10 -8.00 -9.77
C ASP A 86 5.63 -7.78 -9.38
N LEU A 87 5.21 -6.51 -9.49
CA LEU A 87 3.87 -6.02 -9.26
C LEU A 87 3.25 -5.55 -10.57
N MET A 88 1.93 -5.56 -10.62
CA MET A 88 1.14 -4.86 -11.62
C MET A 88 0.71 -3.48 -11.14
N GLU A 89 0.59 -3.30 -9.82
CA GLU A 89 0.16 -2.06 -9.17
C GLU A 89 0.68 -2.03 -7.74
N LEU A 90 1.08 -0.84 -7.30
CA LEU A 90 1.28 -0.51 -5.88
C LEU A 90 0.83 0.93 -5.64
N ARG A 91 -0.22 1.09 -4.84
CA ARG A 91 -0.81 2.37 -4.50
C ARG A 91 -0.80 2.59 -3.00
N LEU A 92 -0.54 3.81 -2.57
CA LEU A 92 -0.81 4.27 -1.20
C LEU A 92 -1.90 5.33 -1.24
N GLU A 93 -2.83 5.25 -0.30
CA GLU A 93 -3.89 6.25 -0.17
C GLU A 93 -4.21 6.59 1.29
N ALA A 94 -4.61 7.84 1.50
CA ALA A 94 -5.17 8.29 2.76
C ALA A 94 -6.60 7.75 2.88
N VAL A 95 -6.88 7.06 3.98
CA VAL A 95 -8.21 6.51 4.28
C VAL A 95 -8.73 7.09 5.59
N ASP A 96 -10.03 7.34 5.64
CA ASP A 96 -10.66 7.94 6.83
C ASP A 96 -10.90 6.90 7.95
N ASP A 97 -11.24 5.66 7.58
CA ASP A 97 -11.48 4.56 8.51
C ASP A 97 -10.86 3.26 8.00
N ILE A 98 -9.57 3.09 8.29
CA ILE A 98 -8.79 1.92 7.86
C ILE A 98 -9.29 0.61 8.50
N ALA A 99 -9.87 0.69 9.69
CA ALA A 99 -10.42 -0.49 10.38
C ALA A 99 -11.65 -0.99 9.61
N SER A 100 -12.52 -0.08 9.18
CA SER A 100 -13.67 -0.41 8.36
C SER A 100 -13.27 -0.96 6.98
N GLU A 101 -12.23 -0.42 6.34
CA GLU A 101 -11.73 -0.95 5.06
C GLU A 101 -11.17 -2.36 5.18
N THR A 102 -10.32 -2.60 6.18
CA THR A 102 -9.72 -3.92 6.43
C THR A 102 -10.77 -4.96 6.80
N GLU A 103 -11.77 -4.58 7.59
CA GLU A 103 -12.88 -5.45 7.97
C GLU A 103 -13.78 -5.79 6.78
N ARG A 104 -14.08 -4.82 5.90
CA ARG A 104 -14.78 -5.08 4.63
C ARG A 104 -14.04 -6.11 3.80
N ASN A 105 -12.72 -5.96 3.62
CA ASN A 105 -11.91 -6.91 2.88
C ASN A 105 -11.91 -8.31 3.55
N ALA A 106 -11.84 -8.36 4.88
CA ALA A 106 -11.84 -9.61 5.64
C ALA A 106 -13.18 -10.34 5.66
N SER A 107 -14.30 -9.61 5.54
CA SER A 107 -15.64 -10.20 5.50
C SER A 107 -15.80 -11.25 4.39
N GLY A 108 -15.26 -10.98 3.19
CA GLY A 108 -15.31 -11.91 2.06
C GLY A 108 -14.53 -13.20 2.31
N HIS A 109 -13.40 -13.12 3.02
CA HIS A 109 -12.62 -14.29 3.40
C HIS A 109 -13.32 -15.13 4.48
N ARG A 110 -13.87 -14.50 5.52
CA ARG A 110 -14.66 -15.20 6.56
C ARG A 110 -15.89 -15.89 5.97
N ALA A 111 -16.64 -15.20 5.13
CA ALA A 111 -17.78 -15.78 4.43
C ALA A 111 -17.38 -16.98 3.54
N ARG A 112 -16.14 -17.04 3.07
CA ARG A 112 -15.61 -18.20 2.34
C ARG A 112 -15.24 -19.35 3.28
N LEU A 113 -14.66 -19.07 4.44
CA LEU A 113 -14.34 -20.09 5.46
C LEU A 113 -15.57 -20.83 5.98
N GLU A 114 -16.75 -20.20 5.94
CA GLU A 114 -18.02 -20.79 6.38
C GLU A 114 -18.68 -21.71 5.33
N GLN A 115 -18.16 -21.76 4.10
CA GLN A 115 -18.77 -22.53 3.02
C GLN A 115 -18.41 -24.02 3.06
N PRO A 116 -19.32 -24.92 2.65
CA PRO A 116 -19.01 -26.34 2.53
C PRO A 116 -17.94 -26.59 1.47
N ASN A 117 -17.16 -27.66 1.65
CA ASN A 117 -16.07 -28.08 0.74
C ASN A 117 -14.92 -27.06 0.62
N ILE A 118 -14.75 -26.19 1.63
CA ILE A 118 -13.57 -25.35 1.72
C ILE A 118 -12.36 -26.21 2.10
N VAL A 119 -11.27 -26.01 1.38
CA VAL A 119 -9.95 -26.52 1.70
C VAL A 119 -9.17 -25.39 2.34
N THR A 120 -8.71 -25.61 3.57
CA THR A 120 -7.92 -24.64 4.31
C THR A 120 -6.45 -25.04 4.37
N THR A 121 -5.58 -24.07 4.13
CA THR A 121 -4.13 -24.22 4.32
C THR A 121 -3.70 -23.23 5.40
N GLN A 122 -3.10 -23.72 6.48
CA GLN A 122 -2.69 -22.91 7.62
C GLN A 122 -1.17 -22.95 7.79
N GLY A 123 -0.59 -21.80 8.09
CA GLY A 123 0.80 -21.64 8.52
C GLY A 123 0.88 -20.92 9.87
N SER A 124 2.08 -20.55 10.29
CA SER A 124 2.31 -19.82 11.54
C SER A 124 1.78 -18.38 11.51
N ASN A 125 1.63 -17.79 10.33
CA ASN A 125 1.26 -16.38 10.13
C ASN A 125 0.22 -16.17 9.03
N TYR A 126 -0.43 -17.24 8.56
CA TYR A 126 -1.49 -17.15 7.56
C TYR A 126 -2.55 -18.25 7.73
N LEU A 127 -3.76 -17.94 7.28
CA LEU A 127 -4.85 -18.87 7.06
C LEU A 127 -5.41 -18.63 5.66
N CYS A 128 -5.34 -19.64 4.81
CA CYS A 128 -5.81 -19.56 3.44
C CYS A 128 -6.99 -20.50 3.21
N ALA A 129 -7.86 -20.11 2.28
CA ALA A 129 -9.09 -20.78 1.95
C ALA A 129 -9.29 -20.82 0.42
N SER A 130 -9.65 -21.99 -0.08
CA SER A 130 -10.03 -22.24 -1.48
C SER A 130 -11.09 -23.32 -1.56
N PHE A 131 -11.91 -23.33 -2.61
CA PHE A 131 -12.78 -24.48 -2.87
C PHE A 131 -12.00 -25.58 -3.58
N GLU A 132 -12.35 -26.83 -3.33
CA GLU A 132 -11.85 -27.96 -4.10
C GLU A 132 -12.12 -27.74 -5.61
N GLY A 133 -11.08 -27.86 -6.44
CA GLY A 133 -11.17 -27.63 -7.88
C GLY A 133 -11.36 -26.16 -8.30
N SER A 134 -11.31 -25.21 -7.38
CA SER A 134 -11.40 -23.78 -7.70
C SER A 134 -10.04 -23.14 -7.93
N ASP A 135 -10.05 -22.19 -8.85
CA ASP A 135 -8.93 -21.33 -9.17
C ASP A 135 -8.89 -20.05 -8.34
N SER A 136 -9.81 -19.91 -7.37
CA SER A 136 -9.86 -18.77 -6.46
C SER A 136 -9.33 -19.14 -5.08
N PHE A 137 -8.44 -18.28 -4.60
CA PHE A 137 -7.77 -18.40 -3.33
C PHE A 137 -7.97 -17.12 -2.53
N SER A 138 -7.99 -17.24 -1.20
CA SER A 138 -7.91 -16.07 -0.32
C SER A 138 -7.10 -16.43 0.91
N CYS A 139 -6.20 -15.55 1.32
CA CYS A 139 -5.41 -15.72 2.54
C CYS A 139 -5.57 -14.53 3.44
N GLN A 140 -5.87 -14.80 4.70
CA GLN A 140 -5.61 -13.88 5.79
C GLN A 140 -4.18 -14.07 6.29
N LEU A 141 -3.44 -12.98 6.46
CA LEU A 141 -2.07 -12.97 6.96
C LEU A 141 -1.94 -12.06 8.19
N VAL A 142 -0.91 -12.28 9.00
CA VAL A 142 -0.49 -11.30 10.01
C VAL A 142 0.13 -10.09 9.31
N SER A 143 -0.32 -8.88 9.66
CA SER A 143 0.21 -7.65 9.08
C SER A 143 1.70 -7.47 9.39
N PRO A 144 2.55 -7.16 8.39
CA PRO A 144 3.96 -6.88 8.63
C PRO A 144 4.20 -5.52 9.31
N PHE A 145 3.22 -4.61 9.29
CA PHE A 145 3.31 -3.29 9.94
C PHE A 145 2.85 -3.31 11.41
N GLY A 146 2.50 -4.49 11.94
CA GLY A 146 1.95 -4.65 13.29
C GLY A 146 0.46 -4.33 13.37
N GLY A 147 -0.06 -4.25 14.61
CA GLY A 147 -1.48 -4.07 14.88
C GLY A 147 -2.33 -5.33 14.67
N ASN A 148 -3.64 -5.19 14.89
CA ASN A 148 -4.62 -6.29 14.82
C ASN A 148 -5.59 -6.15 13.63
N LEU A 149 -5.31 -5.24 12.69
CA LEU A 149 -6.14 -5.06 11.50
C LEU A 149 -5.93 -6.21 10.53
N ALA A 150 -7.02 -6.66 9.92
CA ALA A 150 -7.00 -7.80 9.03
C ALA A 150 -6.26 -7.47 7.71
N LEU A 151 -5.33 -8.34 7.32
CA LEU A 151 -4.71 -8.33 6.01
C LEU A 151 -5.21 -9.55 5.24
N VAL A 152 -5.95 -9.31 4.16
CA VAL A 152 -6.46 -10.37 3.29
C VAL A 152 -6.05 -10.13 1.85
N VAL A 153 -5.49 -11.16 1.22
CA VAL A 153 -5.14 -11.20 -0.20
C VAL A 153 -6.05 -12.20 -0.90
N HIS A 154 -6.57 -11.82 -2.06
CA HIS A 154 -7.42 -12.66 -2.90
C HIS A 154 -6.70 -12.93 -4.21
N CYS A 155 -6.65 -14.19 -4.62
CA CYS A 155 -6.02 -14.56 -5.88
C CYS A 155 -6.95 -15.36 -6.79
N THR A 156 -6.73 -15.19 -8.08
CA THR A 156 -7.20 -16.05 -9.17
C THR A 156 -5.98 -16.51 -9.96
N ARG A 157 -6.16 -17.38 -10.96
CA ARG A 157 -5.08 -17.73 -11.91
C ARG A 157 -4.45 -16.52 -12.63
N SER A 158 -5.15 -15.40 -12.75
CA SER A 158 -4.66 -14.24 -13.50
C SER A 158 -4.03 -13.15 -12.63
N ALA A 159 -4.48 -13.01 -11.38
CA ALA A 159 -4.01 -11.97 -10.49
C ALA A 159 -4.21 -12.32 -9.02
N CYS A 160 -3.23 -11.94 -8.19
CA CYS A 160 -3.43 -11.68 -6.78
C CYS A 160 -3.72 -10.20 -6.55
N ARG A 161 -4.59 -9.92 -5.60
CA ARG A 161 -4.93 -8.57 -5.15
C ARG A 161 -4.84 -8.52 -3.64
N MET A 162 -4.10 -7.55 -3.15
CA MET A 162 -4.09 -7.08 -1.77
C MET A 162 -4.82 -5.74 -1.75
N PRO A 163 -6.14 -5.72 -1.50
CA PRO A 163 -6.92 -4.49 -1.65
C PRO A 163 -6.60 -3.45 -0.59
N VAL A 164 -6.26 -3.92 0.61
CA VAL A 164 -5.94 -3.05 1.75
C VAL A 164 -4.92 -3.74 2.64
N LEU A 165 -3.82 -3.04 2.87
CA LEU A 165 -2.82 -3.29 3.88
C LEU A 165 -2.68 -2.02 4.71
N ALA A 166 -2.95 -2.10 6.01
CA ALA A 166 -2.72 -0.97 6.90
C ALA A 166 -1.21 -0.73 7.09
N VAL A 167 -0.71 0.38 6.56
CA VAL A 167 0.69 0.80 6.69
C VAL A 167 0.89 1.72 7.89
N LYS A 168 -0.10 2.59 8.13
CA LYS A 168 -0.24 3.50 9.28
C LYS A 168 -1.73 3.67 9.59
N ASP A 169 -2.05 4.36 10.69
CA ASP A 169 -3.43 4.53 11.20
C ASP A 169 -4.43 5.08 10.17
N ASN A 170 -3.97 5.84 9.18
CA ASN A 170 -4.80 6.46 8.14
C ASN A 170 -4.25 6.26 6.72
N ILE A 171 -3.36 5.29 6.50
CA ILE A 171 -2.73 5.04 5.20
C ILE A 171 -2.84 3.56 4.86
N ALA A 172 -3.52 3.30 3.75
CA ALA A 172 -3.67 1.98 3.17
C ALA A 172 -2.74 1.81 1.97
N ALA A 173 -2.14 0.63 1.86
CA ALA A 173 -1.51 0.16 0.63
C ALA A 173 -2.45 -0.81 -0.09
N ALA A 174 -2.59 -0.63 -1.41
CA ALA A 174 -3.19 -1.60 -2.32
C ALA A 174 -2.11 -2.11 -3.27
N ALA A 175 -2.12 -3.40 -3.58
CA ALA A 175 -1.19 -3.98 -4.55
C ALA A 175 -1.82 -5.10 -5.34
N SER A 176 -1.33 -5.32 -6.56
CA SER A 176 -1.67 -6.49 -7.37
C SER A 176 -0.47 -7.05 -8.10
N TRP A 177 -0.49 -8.35 -8.37
CA TRP A 177 0.58 -9.05 -9.09
C TRP A 177 0.05 -10.29 -9.82
N ARG A 178 0.83 -10.79 -10.79
CA ARG A 178 0.54 -12.06 -11.44
C ARG A 178 1.04 -13.22 -10.58
N PRO A 179 0.24 -14.27 -10.40
CA PRO A 179 0.68 -15.48 -9.74
C PRO A 179 1.83 -16.16 -10.49
N SER A 180 2.76 -16.78 -9.77
CA SER A 180 3.76 -17.64 -10.40
C SER A 180 3.13 -18.93 -10.94
N GLU A 181 3.80 -19.56 -11.92
CA GLU A 181 3.39 -20.86 -12.42
C GLU A 181 3.38 -21.94 -11.32
N ALA A 182 4.29 -21.84 -10.35
CA ALA A 182 4.36 -22.75 -9.22
C ALA A 182 3.12 -22.63 -8.31
N ALA A 183 2.70 -21.40 -7.98
CA ALA A 183 1.46 -21.15 -7.25
C ALA A 183 0.25 -21.71 -8.00
N MET A 184 0.14 -21.44 -9.30
CA MET A 184 -0.98 -21.95 -10.11
C MET A 184 -1.09 -23.48 -10.11
N LYS A 185 0.03 -24.20 -9.99
CA LYS A 185 0.05 -25.68 -9.97
C LYS A 185 -0.11 -26.29 -8.59
N HIS A 186 0.24 -25.57 -7.52
CA HIS A 186 0.31 -26.13 -6.18
C HIS A 186 -0.36 -25.20 -5.13
N PRO A 187 -1.46 -25.64 -4.49
CA PRO A 187 -2.15 -24.87 -3.44
C PRO A 187 -1.22 -24.35 -2.32
N GLY A 188 -0.24 -25.15 -1.90
CA GLY A 188 0.72 -24.76 -0.87
C GLY A 188 1.70 -23.66 -1.29
N ALA A 189 1.95 -23.48 -2.59
CA ALA A 189 2.86 -22.45 -3.09
C ALA A 189 2.21 -21.05 -3.08
N TRP A 190 0.88 -20.96 -3.13
CA TRP A 190 0.17 -19.68 -3.01
C TRP A 190 0.47 -18.96 -1.71
N ALA A 191 0.39 -19.67 -0.57
CA ALA A 191 0.58 -19.06 0.73
C ALA A 191 1.99 -18.47 0.88
N SER A 192 3.01 -19.21 0.43
CA SER A 192 4.40 -18.73 0.42
C SER A 192 4.56 -17.52 -0.50
N GLU A 193 4.04 -17.59 -1.73
CA GLU A 193 4.16 -16.48 -2.67
C GLU A 193 3.50 -15.20 -2.16
N ILE A 194 2.28 -15.31 -1.62
CA ILE A 194 1.56 -14.17 -1.05
C ILE A 194 2.35 -13.58 0.12
N ALA A 195 2.84 -14.41 1.04
CA ALA A 195 3.63 -13.95 2.18
C ALA A 195 4.93 -13.27 1.73
N ASP A 196 5.61 -13.81 0.73
CA ASP A 196 6.83 -13.24 0.16
C ASP A 196 6.55 -11.90 -0.53
N ARG A 197 5.46 -11.79 -1.29
CA ARG A 197 5.09 -10.54 -1.96
C ARG A 197 4.70 -9.46 -0.96
N VAL A 198 3.93 -9.79 0.07
CA VAL A 198 3.61 -8.88 1.18
C VAL A 198 4.89 -8.41 1.88
N ARG A 199 5.86 -9.30 2.09
CA ARG A 199 7.15 -8.94 2.69
C ARG A 199 7.97 -8.00 1.82
N GLN A 200 7.97 -8.21 0.50
CA GLN A 200 8.63 -7.32 -0.47
C GLN A 200 7.98 -5.92 -0.45
N VAL A 201 6.64 -5.86 -0.50
CA VAL A 201 5.89 -4.58 -0.38
C VAL A 201 6.21 -3.88 0.93
N HIS A 202 6.22 -4.61 2.06
CA HIS A 202 6.66 -4.05 3.34
C HIS A 202 8.09 -3.53 3.29
N GLY A 203 9.04 -4.28 2.72
CA GLY A 203 10.44 -3.85 2.61
C GLY A 203 10.64 -2.60 1.76
N PHE A 204 9.81 -2.42 0.72
CA PHE A 204 9.84 -1.22 -0.12
C PHE A 204 9.20 0.00 0.57
N LEU A 205 8.08 -0.22 1.28
CA LEU A 205 7.30 0.84 1.91
C LEU A 205 7.77 1.22 3.32
N ALA A 206 8.45 0.30 4.02
CA ALA A 206 8.96 0.56 5.36
C ALA A 206 9.85 1.81 5.29
N PRO A 207 9.59 2.82 6.14
CA PRO A 207 10.28 4.09 6.04
C PRO A 207 11.77 3.85 6.21
N LEU A 208 12.54 4.30 5.23
CA LEU A 208 13.97 4.57 5.39
C LEU A 208 14.12 5.85 6.22
N SER A 209 13.60 5.80 7.45
CA SER A 209 13.85 6.78 8.50
C SER A 209 14.62 6.06 9.60
N SER A 210 15.94 6.13 9.51
CA SER A 210 16.80 6.24 10.70
C SER A 210 17.14 7.71 10.87
#